data_AF-A0A928IZ17-F1
#
_entry.id   AF-A0A928IZ17-F1
#
_cell.length_a   1.000
_cell.length_b   1.000
_cell.length_c   1.000
_cell.angle_alpha   90.00
_cell.angle_beta   90.00
_cell.angle_gamma   90.00
#
_symmetry.space_group_name_H-M   'P 1'
#
loop_
_entity.id
_entity.type
_entity.pdbx_description
1 polymer ?
#
loop_
_entity_poly.entity_id
_entity_poly.type
_entity_poly.pdbx_seq_one_letter_code
_entity_poly.pdbx_strand_id
1 'polypeptide(L)'
;MKRRLFKVSDIAVFVVLLFLALVFFLLKSNNKGEMVEVWVQGEMYQSFPLEKPFELELDFDVTIKGNGESAFFSHSDCPDKVCINTGKLSKEGEWAACLPNETVIKITGKKKSADTVS
;
A
#
# COMPACT_ATOMS: atom_id res chain seq x y z
N MET A 1 -3.89 -30.79 -44.75
CA MET A 1 -3.89 -29.88 -43.58
C MET A 1 -2.77 -30.27 -42.62
N LYS A 2 -1.59 -29.64 -42.70
CA LYS A 2 -0.50 -29.83 -41.73
C LYS A 2 -0.38 -28.56 -40.90
N ARG A 3 -1.12 -28.49 -39.79
CA ARG A 3 -0.92 -27.43 -38.80
C ARG A 3 0.43 -27.71 -38.14
N ARG A 4 1.50 -27.05 -38.59
CA ARG A 4 2.79 -27.03 -37.87
C ARG A 4 2.57 -26.17 -36.63
N LEU A 5 1.97 -26.78 -35.62
CA LEU A 5 1.34 -26.09 -34.50
C LEU A 5 2.32 -25.42 -33.55
N PHE A 6 3.61 -25.76 -33.57
CA PHE A 6 4.67 -24.98 -32.90
C PHE A 6 5.99 -25.14 -33.66
N LYS A 7 6.52 -24.04 -34.21
CA LYS A 7 7.93 -24.00 -34.65
C LYS A 7 8.81 -23.98 -33.39
N VAL A 8 10.01 -24.54 -33.45
CA VAL A 8 10.98 -24.53 -32.33
C VAL A 8 11.24 -23.09 -31.82
N SER A 9 11.15 -22.12 -32.74
CA SER A 9 11.24 -20.69 -32.41
C SER A 9 10.10 -20.17 -31.53
N ASP A 10 8.90 -20.73 -31.66
CA ASP A 10 7.71 -20.35 -30.89
C ASP A 10 7.81 -20.87 -29.45
N ILE A 11 8.34 -22.09 -29.29
CA ILE A 11 8.66 -22.68 -27.98
C ILE A 11 9.74 -21.86 -27.27
N ALA A 12 10.78 -21.43 -27.99
CA ALA A 12 11.85 -20.62 -27.43
C ALA A 12 11.33 -19.26 -26.90
N VAL A 13 10.44 -18.60 -27.64
CA VAL A 13 9.82 -17.34 -27.20
C VAL A 13 8.97 -17.56 -25.95
N PHE A 14 8.15 -18.62 -25.92
CA PHE A 14 7.31 -18.93 -24.76
C PHE A 14 8.13 -19.19 -23.48
N VAL A 15 9.24 -19.92 -23.60
CA VAL A 15 10.14 -20.20 -22.47
C VAL A 15 10.80 -18.92 -21.95
N VAL A 16 11.26 -18.03 -22.83
CA VAL A 16 11.84 -16.74 -22.44
C VAL A 16 10.81 -15.87 -21.72
N LEU A 17 9.57 -15.83 -22.23
CA LEU A 17 8.49 -15.05 -21.64
C LEU A 17 8.11 -15.59 -20.24
N LEU A 18 8.04 -16.91 -20.08
CA LEU A 18 7.84 -17.57 -18.78
C LEU A 18 8.98 -17.26 -17.81
N PHE A 19 10.24 -17.28 -18.28
CA PHE A 19 11.40 -16.97 -17.45
C PHE A 19 11.39 -15.51 -16.99
N LEU A 20 11.07 -14.56 -17.86
CA LEU A 20 10.93 -13.15 -17.50
C LEU A 20 9.78 -12.93 -16.50
N ALA A 21 8.64 -13.60 -16.69
CA ALA A 21 7.53 -13.54 -15.73
C ALA A 21 7.91 -14.10 -14.35
N LEU A 22 8.66 -15.21 -14.31
CA LEU A 22 9.16 -15.81 -13.08
C LEU A 22 10.15 -14.87 -12.37
N VAL A 23 11.13 -14.32 -13.09
CA VAL A 23 12.09 -13.36 -12.53
C VAL A 23 11.36 -12.13 -11.99
N PHE A 24 10.41 -11.56 -12.74
CA PHE A 24 9.60 -10.43 -12.28
C PHE A 24 8.81 -10.76 -11.00
N PHE A 25 8.23 -11.96 -10.92
CA PHE A 25 7.51 -12.41 -9.72
C PHE A 25 8.44 -12.57 -8.51
N LEU A 26 9.64 -13.11 -8.70
CA LEU A 26 10.64 -13.25 -7.63
C LEU A 26 11.22 -11.91 -7.18
N LEU A 27 11.33 -10.93 -8.08
CA LEU A 27 11.76 -9.57 -7.76
C LEU A 27 10.66 -8.74 -7.10
N LYS A 28 9.41 -9.22 -7.06
CA LYS A 28 8.31 -8.53 -6.38
C LYS A 28 8.55 -8.57 -4.87
N SER A 29 9.16 -7.50 -4.37
CA SER A 29 9.45 -7.34 -2.95
C SER A 29 8.16 -7.36 -2.13
N ASN A 30 8.14 -8.18 -1.09
CA ASN A 30 7.05 -8.26 -0.14
C ASN A 30 7.26 -7.17 0.92
N ASN A 31 7.10 -5.91 0.52
CA ASN A 31 7.34 -4.76 1.40
C ASN A 31 6.24 -4.70 2.47
N LYS A 32 6.54 -5.24 3.65
CA LYS A 32 5.67 -5.15 4.82
C LYS A 32 5.70 -3.71 5.35
N GLY A 33 4.53 -3.17 5.65
CA GLY A 33 4.42 -1.91 6.39
C GLY A 33 4.96 -2.07 7.81
N GLU A 34 5.60 -1.04 8.32
CA GLU A 34 6.11 -1.01 9.70
C GLU A 34 5.49 0.15 10.49
N MET A 35 5.23 1.27 9.81
CA MET A 35 4.71 2.48 10.41
C MET A 35 3.47 2.96 9.65
N VAL A 36 2.57 3.63 10.38
CA VAL A 36 1.41 4.33 9.85
C VAL A 36 1.60 5.80 10.15
N GLU A 37 1.75 6.60 9.10
CA GLU A 37 1.82 8.05 9.22
C GLU A 37 0.44 8.65 8.92
N VAL A 38 -0.04 9.48 9.83
CA VAL A 38 -1.29 10.22 9.70
C VAL A 38 -0.93 11.67 9.38
N TRP A 39 -1.46 12.15 8.27
CA TRP A 39 -1.29 13.50 7.76
C TRP A 39 -2.64 14.20 7.75
N VAL A 40 -2.68 15.43 8.23
CA VAL A 40 -3.89 16.26 8.31
C VAL A 40 -3.54 17.62 7.72
N GLN A 41 -4.33 18.09 6.74
CA GLN A 41 -4.10 19.38 6.07
C GLN A 41 -2.68 19.55 5.50
N GLY A 42 -2.08 18.44 5.06
CA GLY A 42 -0.73 18.42 4.49
C GLY A 42 0.41 18.41 5.50
N GLU A 43 0.13 18.44 6.81
CA GLU A 43 1.14 18.34 7.86
C GLU A 43 1.12 16.94 8.52
N MET A 44 2.30 16.45 8.91
CA MET A 44 2.42 15.17 9.62
C MET A 44 1.93 15.35 11.05
N TYR A 45 0.79 14.74 11.35
CA TYR A 45 0.14 14.84 12.66
C TYR A 45 0.81 13.88 13.65
N GLN A 46 0.84 12.59 13.31
CA GLN A 46 1.41 11.56 14.17
C GLN A 46 1.79 10.30 13.38
N SER A 47 2.72 9.52 13.92
CA SER A 47 3.08 8.19 13.40
C SER A 47 2.89 7.10 14.45
N PHE A 48 2.34 5.97 14.04
CA PHE A 48 2.13 4.79 14.89
C PHE A 48 2.88 3.57 14.33
N PRO A 49 3.48 2.72 15.17
CA PRO A 49 3.93 1.40 14.73
C PRO A 49 2.73 0.56 14.30
N LEU A 50 2.77 0.00 13.09
CA LEU A 50 1.68 -0.83 12.55
C LEU A 50 1.42 -2.08 13.39
N GLU A 51 2.46 -2.61 14.04
CA GLU A 51 2.41 -3.79 14.92
C GLU A 51 1.62 -3.55 16.21
N LYS A 52 1.40 -2.30 16.61
CA LYS A 52 0.66 -1.97 17.83
C LYS A 52 -0.76 -1.53 17.47
N PRO A 53 -1.79 -2.07 18.15
CA PRO A 53 -3.13 -1.57 17.95
C PRO A 53 -3.23 -0.13 18.44
N PHE A 54 -3.94 0.69 17.68
CA PHE A 54 -4.19 2.09 18.01
C PHE A 54 -5.56 2.52 17.49
N GLU A 55 -6.09 3.56 18.09
CA GLU A 55 -7.32 4.24 17.66
C GLU A 55 -7.06 5.73 17.78
N LEU A 56 -7.29 6.45 16.68
CA LEU A 56 -7.12 7.90 16.59
C LEU A 56 -8.43 8.50 16.12
N GLU A 57 -9.02 9.33 16.96
CA GLU A 57 -10.16 10.18 16.64
C GLU A 57 -9.65 11.59 16.32
N LEU A 58 -10.09 12.14 15.19
CA LEU A 58 -9.77 13.50 14.75
C LEU A 58 -11.02 14.37 14.88
N ASP A 59 -10.81 15.67 15.08
CA ASP A 59 -11.87 16.68 15.32
C ASP A 59 -12.88 16.87 14.16
N PHE A 60 -12.69 16.20 13.01
CA PHE A 60 -13.53 16.29 11.82
C PHE A 60 -14.40 15.04 11.59
N ASP A 61 -14.78 14.37 12.68
CA ASP A 61 -15.55 13.11 12.66
C ASP A 61 -14.88 12.01 11.81
N VAL A 62 -13.56 11.89 11.95
CA VAL A 62 -12.76 10.83 11.30
C VAL A 62 -12.11 9.97 12.37
N THR A 63 -12.31 8.65 12.26
CA THR A 63 -11.66 7.69 13.15
C THR A 63 -10.80 6.74 12.33
N ILE A 64 -9.53 6.63 12.71
CA ILE A 64 -8.55 5.73 12.12
C ILE A 64 -8.20 4.67 13.17
N LYS A 65 -8.18 3.40 12.76
CA LYS A 65 -7.81 2.28 13.64
C LYS A 65 -6.70 1.46 13.04
N GLY A 66 -5.80 1.02 13.90
CA GLY A 66 -4.81 -0.02 13.63
C GLY A 66 -5.07 -1.24 14.50
N ASN A 67 -4.96 -2.43 13.94
CA ASN A 67 -5.19 -3.70 14.67
C ASN A 67 -3.92 -4.52 14.93
N GLY A 68 -2.73 -3.93 14.72
CA GLY A 68 -1.46 -4.65 14.83
C GLY A 68 -0.98 -5.32 13.52
N GLU A 69 -1.81 -5.33 12.48
CA GLU A 69 -1.47 -5.89 11.17
C GLU A 69 -1.78 -4.92 10.02
N SER A 70 -2.82 -4.11 10.20
CA SER A 70 -3.34 -3.19 9.19
C SER A 70 -3.87 -1.93 9.85
N ALA A 71 -3.87 -0.84 9.09
CA ALA A 71 -4.57 0.39 9.45
C ALA A 71 -5.67 0.71 8.44
N PHE A 72 -6.76 1.30 8.91
CA PHE A 72 -7.93 1.62 8.11
C PHE A 72 -8.73 2.77 8.73
N PHE A 73 -9.52 3.45 7.91
CA PHE A 73 -10.53 4.38 8.39
C PHE A 73 -11.74 3.57 8.87
N SER A 74 -12.06 3.65 10.17
CA SER A 74 -13.25 3.01 10.72
C SER A 74 -14.49 3.88 10.59
N HIS A 75 -14.32 5.20 10.64
CA HIS A 75 -15.41 6.16 10.51
C HIS A 75 -14.93 7.43 9.80
N SER A 76 -15.82 8.05 9.05
CA SER A 76 -15.61 9.34 8.41
C SER A 76 -16.96 9.86 7.97
N ASP A 77 -17.31 11.11 8.30
CA ASP A 77 -18.58 11.71 7.88
C ASP A 77 -18.62 12.23 6.42
N CYS A 78 -17.56 12.03 5.66
CA CYS A 78 -17.54 12.44 4.25
C CYS A 78 -18.59 11.69 3.40
N PRO A 79 -19.17 12.34 2.36
CA PRO A 79 -20.18 11.72 1.50
C PRO A 79 -19.59 10.61 0.62
N ASP A 80 -18.33 10.75 0.20
CA ASP A 80 -17.71 9.85 -0.76
C ASP A 80 -17.36 8.49 -0.15
N LYS A 81 -17.12 8.45 1.17
CA LYS A 81 -16.71 7.25 1.95
C LYS A 81 -15.56 6.45 1.31
N VAL A 82 -14.77 7.06 0.42
CA VAL A 82 -13.68 6.41 -0.32
C VAL A 82 -12.64 5.88 0.66
N CYS A 83 -12.29 6.65 1.69
CA CYS A 83 -11.34 6.27 2.73
C CYS A 83 -11.75 4.98 3.47
N ILE A 84 -13.04 4.82 3.78
CA ILE A 84 -13.60 3.62 4.42
C ILE A 84 -13.63 2.45 3.43
N ASN A 85 -14.04 2.72 2.19
CA ASN A 85 -14.15 1.71 1.13
C ASN A 85 -12.78 1.18 0.66
N THR A 86 -11.70 1.95 0.81
CA THR A 86 -10.33 1.46 0.56
C THR A 86 -9.99 0.27 1.47
N GLY A 87 -10.54 0.25 2.69
CA GLY A 87 -10.37 -0.85 3.63
C GLY A 87 -8.99 -0.86 4.30
N LYS A 88 -8.47 -2.07 4.52
CA LYS A 88 -7.27 -2.33 5.32
C LYS A 88 -5.99 -2.16 4.51
N LEU A 89 -5.10 -1.32 5.02
CA LEU A 89 -3.76 -1.10 4.47
C LEU A 89 -2.72 -1.77 5.37
N SER A 90 -1.80 -2.53 4.78
CA SER A 90 -0.76 -3.25 5.53
C SER A 90 0.61 -3.24 4.87
N LYS A 91 0.71 -2.88 3.58
CA LYS A 91 1.96 -2.89 2.83
C LYS A 91 2.54 -1.51 2.69
N GLU A 92 3.85 -1.43 2.69
CA GLU A 92 4.56 -0.18 2.43
C GLU A 92 4.15 0.41 1.07
N GLY A 93 3.88 1.72 1.07
CA GLY A 93 3.44 2.46 -0.11
C GLY A 93 1.92 2.45 -0.30
N GLU A 94 1.18 1.65 0.46
CA GLU A 94 -0.28 1.77 0.52
C GLU A 94 -0.67 3.04 1.29
N TRP A 95 -1.75 3.68 0.83
CA TRP A 95 -2.28 4.89 1.43
C TRP A 95 -3.79 4.97 1.20
N ALA A 96 -4.46 5.73 2.06
CA ALA A 96 -5.85 6.09 1.88
C ALA A 96 -6.04 7.55 2.29
N ALA A 97 -6.91 8.26 1.58
CA ALA A 97 -7.19 9.66 1.84
C ALA A 97 -8.69 9.91 1.99
N CYS A 98 -9.03 10.74 2.95
CA CYS A 98 -10.30 11.44 3.03
C CYS A 98 -10.09 12.85 2.46
N LEU A 99 -10.44 13.04 1.18
CA LEU A 99 -10.25 14.32 0.48
C LEU A 99 -10.98 15.48 1.17
N PRO A 100 -12.29 15.36 1.52
CA PRO A 100 -13.02 16.48 2.12
C PRO A 100 -12.47 16.92 3.48
N ASN A 101 -11.92 16.00 4.26
CA ASN A 101 -11.35 16.27 5.58
C ASN A 101 -9.82 16.38 5.54
N GLU A 102 -9.22 16.48 4.34
CA GLU A 102 -7.79 16.61 4.08
C GLU A 102 -6.89 15.68 4.91
N THR A 103 -7.38 14.46 5.18
CA THR A 103 -6.71 13.50 6.04
C THR A 103 -6.17 12.35 5.21
N VAL A 104 -4.90 12.02 5.37
CA VAL A 104 -4.23 10.93 4.64
C VAL A 104 -3.54 10.01 5.63
N ILE A 105 -3.72 8.71 5.46
CA ILE A 105 -2.91 7.70 6.13
C ILE A 105 -1.99 7.05 5.11
N LYS A 106 -0.72 6.87 5.48
CA LYS A 106 0.28 6.24 4.64
C LYS A 106 1.00 5.16 5.42
N ILE A 107 1.13 3.99 4.82
CA ILE A 107 1.95 2.91 5.37
C ILE A 107 3.37 3.08 4.86
N THR A 108 4.31 3.28 5.79
CA THR A 108 5.73 3.39 5.50
C THR A 108 6.48 2.18 6.05
N GLY A 109 7.51 1.73 5.31
CA GLY A 109 8.46 0.75 5.83
C GLY A 109 9.39 1.40 6.84
N LYS A 110 10.28 0.60 7.45
CA LYS A 110 11.36 1.09 8.31
C LYS A 110 11.97 2.33 7.69
N LYS A 111 12.04 3.43 8.44
CA LYS A 111 12.73 4.67 8.03
C LYS A 111 14.12 4.28 7.53
N LYS A 112 14.28 4.10 6.22
CA LYS A 112 15.58 4.29 5.59
C LYS A 112 15.77 5.78 5.68
N SER A 113 16.55 6.21 6.65
CA SER A 113 17.33 7.43 6.55
C SER A 113 18.17 7.32 5.26
N ALA A 114 17.53 7.58 4.13
CA ALA A 114 18.12 7.75 2.82
C ALA A 114 18.22 9.24 2.52
N ASP A 115 18.57 10.03 3.55
CA ASP A 115 19.28 11.28 3.36
C ASP A 115 20.78 10.96 3.45
N THR A 116 21.29 10.27 2.44
CA THR A 116 22.70 10.44 2.05
C THR A 116 22.68 11.41 0.88
N VAL A 117 22.56 12.69 1.21
CA VAL A 117 23.01 13.78 0.33
C VAL A 117 24.26 14.35 1.00
N SER A 118 25.42 13.88 0.56
CA SER A 118 26.70 14.60 0.49
C SER A 118 27.72 13.74 -0.25
#